data_AF-A0A6L6F6H2-F1
#
_entry.id   AF-A0A6L6F6H2-F1
#
_cell.length_a   1.000
_cell.length_b   1.000
_cell.length_c   1.000
_cell.angle_alpha   90.00
_cell.angle_beta   90.00
_cell.angle_gamma   90.00
#
_symmetry.space_group_name_H-M   'P 1'
#
loop_
_entity.id
_entity.type
_entity.pdbx_description
1 polymer ?
#
loop_
_entity_poly.entity_id
_entity_poly.type
_entity_poly.pdbx_seq_one_letter_code
_entity_poly.pdbx_strand_id
1 'polypeptide(L)'
;MIETDIKADLERLTGLKAYPLGLPSDVLEGVIYQRISDPKVLTGLAKTSLVQSRFQITFQIPNDYAKALKLEALVLKDWENITHGHIGSYPVQTVQRGAFMQSREEQTDKRVIFRVMRDFVLTYPEDAT
;
A
#
# COMPACT_ATOMS: atom_id res chain seq x y z
N MET A 1 -11.02 10.61 -2.11
CA MET A 1 -10.49 9.70 -1.07
C MET A 1 -9.18 9.14 -1.58
N ILE A 2 -8.13 9.18 -0.76
CA ILE A 2 -6.77 8.76 -1.15
C ILE A 2 -6.69 7.31 -1.67
N GLU A 3 -7.61 6.42 -1.27
CA GLU A 3 -7.68 5.02 -1.73
C GLU A 3 -7.76 4.87 -3.24
N THR A 4 -8.50 5.75 -3.93
CA THR A 4 -8.65 5.69 -5.39
C THR A 4 -7.31 5.95 -6.07
N ASP A 5 -6.55 6.92 -5.56
CA ASP A 5 -5.23 7.28 -6.05
C ASP A 5 -4.17 6.25 -5.68
N ILE A 6 -4.20 5.72 -4.45
CA ILE A 6 -3.36 4.58 -4.04
C ILE A 6 -3.60 3.42 -4.99
N LYS A 7 -4.86 3.06 -5.27
CA LYS A 7 -5.19 2.00 -6.22
C LYS A 7 -4.57 2.29 -7.59
N ALA A 8 -4.84 3.45 -8.17
CA ALA A 8 -4.35 3.81 -9.50
C ALA A 8 -2.81 3.79 -9.58
N ASP A 9 -2.14 4.29 -8.55
CA ASP A 9 -0.69 4.37 -8.51
C ASP A 9 -0.03 3.00 -8.32
N LEU A 10 -0.60 2.14 -7.47
CA LEU A 10 -0.17 0.74 -7.35
C LEU A 10 -0.32 -0.02 -8.67
N GLU A 11 -1.43 0.18 -9.39
CA GLU A 11 -1.63 -0.44 -10.71
C GLU A 11 -0.63 0.08 -11.74
N ARG A 12 -0.33 1.38 -11.73
CA ARG A 12 0.68 2.02 -12.59
C ARG A 12 2.08 1.46 -12.32
N LEU A 13 2.48 1.38 -11.06
CA LEU A 13 3.82 0.95 -10.66
C LEU A 13 4.04 -0.55 -10.88
N THR A 14 3.06 -1.37 -10.49
CA THR A 14 3.23 -2.83 -10.46
C THR A 14 2.80 -3.52 -11.75
N GLY A 15 1.96 -2.88 -12.56
CA GLY A 15 1.30 -3.52 -13.69
C GLY A 15 0.25 -4.58 -13.30
N LEU A 16 -0.03 -4.74 -12.01
CA LEU A 16 -1.02 -5.67 -11.47
C LEU A 16 -2.28 -4.92 -11.06
N LYS A 17 -3.42 -5.62 -11.01
CA LYS A 17 -4.65 -5.07 -10.43
C LYS A 17 -4.52 -4.91 -8.92
N ALA A 18 -5.04 -3.79 -8.41
CA ALA A 18 -5.05 -3.47 -6.99
C ALA A 18 -6.46 -3.54 -6.40
N TYR A 19 -6.60 -4.18 -5.24
CA TYR A 19 -7.88 -4.48 -4.61
C TYR A 19 -7.92 -4.02 -3.15
N PRO A 20 -9.03 -3.45 -2.68
CA PRO A 20 -9.19 -3.10 -1.28
C PRO A 20 -9.41 -4.35 -0.43
N LEU A 21 -8.74 -4.44 0.72
CA LEU A 21 -8.95 -5.45 1.78
C LEU A 21 -8.65 -6.92 1.44
N GLY A 22 -8.66 -7.32 0.17
CA GLY A 22 -8.36 -8.67 -0.27
C GLY A 22 -8.52 -8.85 -1.77
N LEU A 23 -8.03 -9.97 -2.31
CA LEU A 23 -8.32 -10.36 -3.68
C LEU A 23 -9.75 -10.95 -3.79
N PRO A 24 -10.43 -10.78 -4.93
CA PRO A 24 -11.60 -11.58 -5.28
C PRO A 24 -11.30 -13.09 -5.25
N SER A 25 -12.34 -13.92 -5.03
CA SER A 25 -12.19 -15.38 -4.87
C SER A 25 -11.60 -16.10 -6.09
N ASP A 26 -11.75 -15.52 -7.27
CA ASP A 26 -11.28 -16.04 -8.57
C ASP A 26 -9.91 -15.47 -8.98
N VAL A 27 -9.33 -14.58 -8.17
CA VAL A 27 -8.05 -13.91 -8.46
C VAL A 27 -6.97 -14.37 -7.47
N LEU A 28 -5.84 -14.83 -8.02
CA LEU A 28 -4.73 -15.36 -7.22
C LEU A 28 -3.51 -14.43 -7.19
N GLU A 29 -3.41 -13.52 -8.16
CA GLU A 29 -2.32 -12.55 -8.31
C GLU A 29 -2.87 -11.13 -8.25
N GLY A 30 -2.23 -10.29 -7.43
CA GLY A 30 -2.58 -8.88 -7.35
C GLY A 30 -1.93 -8.17 -6.20
N VAL A 31 -2.26 -6.89 -6.09
CA VAL A 31 -1.87 -6.03 -4.96
C VAL A 31 -3.09 -5.77 -4.09
N ILE A 32 -2.96 -5.91 -2.79
CA ILE A 32 -4.00 -5.56 -1.82
C ILE A 32 -3.57 -4.30 -1.09
N TYR A 33 -4.47 -3.34 -0.95
CA TYR A 33 -4.26 -2.17 -0.09
C TYR A 33 -5.31 -2.13 1.02
N GLN A 34 -4.87 -1.81 2.23
CA GLN A 34 -5.74 -1.70 3.38
C GLN A 34 -5.30 -0.53 4.25
N ARG A 35 -6.23 0.39 4.54
CA ARG A 35 -6.06 1.39 5.60
C ARG A 35 -6.22 0.68 6.95
N ILE A 36 -5.17 0.64 7.74
CA ILE A 36 -5.14 -0.01 9.04
C ILE A 36 -5.51 0.97 10.17
N SER A 37 -5.13 2.23 10.02
CA SER A 37 -5.46 3.31 10.97
C SER A 37 -5.40 4.66 10.27
N ASP A 38 -6.12 5.67 10.77
CA ASP A 38 -6.16 7.04 10.26
C ASP A 38 -6.33 8.12 11.34
N PRO A 39 -5.46 8.16 12.37
CA PRO A 39 -5.50 9.22 13.36
C PRO A 39 -5.24 10.61 12.75
N LYS A 40 -5.89 11.63 13.33
CA LYS A 40 -5.54 13.03 13.10
C LYS A 40 -4.11 13.32 13.58
N VAL A 41 -3.42 14.20 12.86
CA VAL A 41 -2.13 14.71 13.33
C VAL A 41 -2.36 15.65 14.52
N LEU A 42 -1.86 15.24 15.69
CA LEU A 42 -1.93 16.01 16.93
C LEU A 42 -0.79 17.05 16.94
N THR A 43 -1.15 18.33 16.86
CA THR A 43 -0.22 19.46 16.96
C THR A 43 -0.50 20.31 18.21
N GLY A 44 -0.64 19.64 19.36
CA GLY A 44 -1.01 20.29 20.62
C GLY A 44 -2.41 20.90 20.56
N LEU A 45 -2.52 22.22 20.75
CA LEU A 45 -3.80 22.94 20.76
C LEU A 45 -4.34 23.27 19.35
N ALA A 46 -3.49 23.18 18.31
CA ALA A 46 -3.92 23.49 16.95
C ALA A 46 -4.69 22.30 16.36
N LYS A 47 -5.89 22.58 15.82
CA LYS A 47 -6.65 21.62 15.03
C LYS A 47 -6.09 21.57 13.61
N THR A 48 -5.82 20.37 13.10
CA THR A 48 -5.35 20.16 11.73
C THR A 48 -6.36 19.35 10.93
N SER A 49 -6.39 19.57 9.61
CA SER A 49 -7.05 18.68 8.65
C SER A 49 -6.15 17.52 8.22
N LEU A 50 -4.93 17.43 8.76
CA LEU A 50 -3.98 16.38 8.42
C LEU A 50 -4.33 15.09 9.15
N VAL A 51 -4.16 14.00 8.42
CA VAL A 51 -4.31 12.62 8.88
C VAL A 51 -2.95 11.93 8.71
N GLN A 52 -2.59 11.09 9.67
CA GLN A 52 -1.43 10.21 9.58
C GLN A 52 -1.89 8.76 9.53
N SER A 53 -2.21 8.27 8.34
CA SER A 53 -2.76 6.93 8.17
C SER A 53 -1.68 5.89 7.98
N ARG A 54 -1.91 4.69 8.52
CA ARG A 54 -1.12 3.49 8.20
C ARG A 54 -1.84 2.70 7.13
N PHE A 55 -1.20 2.52 5.97
CA PHE A 55 -1.67 1.61 4.93
C PHE A 55 -0.76 0.40 4.86
N GLN A 56 -1.35 -0.80 4.80
CA GLN A 56 -0.63 -2.02 4.49
C GLN A 56 -0.85 -2.37 3.02
N ILE A 57 0.24 -2.55 2.29
CA ILE A 57 0.25 -3.00 0.90
C ILE A 57 0.77 -4.43 0.87
N THR A 58 -0.03 -5.35 0.34
CA THR A 58 0.34 -6.77 0.19
C THR A 58 0.47 -7.14 -1.27
N PHE A 59 1.62 -7.67 -1.64
CA PHE A 59 1.91 -8.22 -2.97
C PHE A 59 1.72 -9.74 -2.90
N GLN A 60 0.63 -10.23 -3.48
CA GLN A 60 0.33 -11.66 -3.50
C GLN A 60 0.66 -12.24 -4.87
N ILE A 61 1.67 -13.11 -4.92
CA ILE A 61 2.20 -13.69 -6.16
C ILE A 61 2.26 -15.22 -6.05
N PRO A 62 1.60 -15.97 -6.95
CA PRO A 62 1.73 -17.41 -7.03
C PRO A 62 3.11 -17.83 -7.53
N ASN A 63 3.75 -18.78 -6.84
CA ASN A 63 4.97 -19.49 -7.21
C ASN A 63 6.23 -18.64 -7.46
N ASP A 64 6.15 -17.31 -7.34
CA ASP A 64 7.27 -16.39 -7.61
C ASP A 64 7.46 -15.37 -6.47
N TYR A 65 8.19 -15.82 -5.44
CA TYR A 65 8.59 -14.98 -4.31
C TYR A 65 9.48 -13.80 -4.73
N ALA A 66 10.36 -14.00 -5.71
CA ALA A 66 11.29 -12.97 -6.16
C ALA A 66 10.54 -11.81 -6.85
N LYS A 67 9.49 -12.11 -7.62
CA LYS A 67 8.59 -11.09 -8.16
C LYS A 67 7.87 -10.33 -7.04
N ALA A 68 7.37 -11.01 -6.01
CA ALA A 68 6.72 -10.33 -4.88
C ALA A 68 7.66 -9.33 -4.18
N LEU A 69 8.91 -9.73 -3.91
CA LEU A 69 9.94 -8.83 -3.35
C LEU A 69 10.27 -7.65 -4.26
N LYS A 70 10.40 -7.88 -5.57
CA LYS A 70 10.72 -6.81 -6.54
C LYS A 70 9.60 -5.78 -6.62
N LEU A 71 8.34 -6.22 -6.59
CA LEU A 71 7.19 -5.32 -6.62
C LEU A 71 7.09 -4.47 -5.36
N GLU A 72 7.35 -5.06 -4.19
CA GLU A 72 7.40 -4.30 -2.94
C GLU A 72 8.53 -3.25 -2.97
N ALA A 73 9.74 -3.64 -3.37
CA ALA A 73 10.88 -2.73 -3.43
C ALA A 73 10.65 -1.59 -4.44
N LEU A 74 9.94 -1.86 -5.54
CA LEU A 74 9.56 -0.86 -6.53
C LEU A 74 8.64 0.19 -5.94
N VAL A 75 7.56 -0.22 -5.26
CA VAL A 75 6.62 0.71 -4.60
C VAL A 75 7.31 1.45 -3.46
N LEU A 76 8.10 0.78 -2.64
CA LEU A 76 8.87 1.41 -1.56
C LEU A 76 9.77 2.53 -2.09
N LYS A 77 10.53 2.26 -3.16
CA LYS A 77 11.44 3.24 -3.77
C LYS A 77 10.70 4.48 -4.28
N ASP A 78 9.53 4.29 -4.91
CA ASP A 78 8.73 5.39 -5.45
C ASP A 78 8.12 6.24 -4.33
N TRP A 79 7.61 5.59 -3.28
CA TRP A 79 6.84 6.27 -2.24
C TRP A 79 7.68 6.84 -1.09
N GLU A 80 8.73 6.15 -0.64
CA GLU A 80 9.51 6.55 0.57
C GLU A 80 10.15 7.94 0.45
N ASN A 81 10.43 8.37 -0.78
CA ASN A 81 11.07 9.66 -1.03
C ASN A 81 10.09 10.83 -1.18
N ILE A 82 8.78 10.59 -1.08
CA ILE A 82 7.76 11.63 -1.23
C ILE A 82 7.84 12.60 -0.03
N THR A 83 8.18 13.84 -0.34
CA THR A 83 8.09 14.99 0.56
C THR A 83 7.35 16.10 -0.19
N HIS A 84 6.18 16.51 0.32
CA HIS A 84 5.27 17.46 -0.33
C HIS A 84 5.00 17.11 -1.81
N GLY A 85 4.57 15.87 -2.05
CA GLY A 85 4.33 15.33 -3.38
C GLY A 85 2.94 14.74 -3.53
N HIS A 86 2.82 13.70 -4.36
CA HIS A 86 1.55 13.03 -4.64
C HIS A 86 1.72 11.51 -4.69
N ILE A 87 0.70 10.78 -4.28
CA ILE A 87 0.47 9.40 -4.70
C ILE A 87 -0.71 9.45 -5.65
N GLY A 88 -0.53 8.98 -6.89
CA GLY A 88 -1.48 9.26 -7.96
C GLY A 88 -1.63 10.78 -8.14
N SER A 89 -2.86 11.28 -8.05
CA SER A 89 -3.17 12.71 -8.04
C SER A 89 -3.42 13.28 -6.63
N TYR A 90 -3.40 12.44 -5.60
CA TYR A 90 -3.72 12.87 -4.23
C TYR A 90 -2.50 13.48 -3.55
N PRO A 91 -2.61 14.70 -2.96
CA PRO A 91 -1.47 15.34 -2.31
C PRO A 91 -1.08 14.62 -1.03
N VAL A 92 0.21 14.37 -0.85
CA VAL A 92 0.80 13.70 0.30
C VAL A 92 1.97 14.52 0.82
N GLN A 93 1.94 14.81 2.13
CA GLN A 93 2.98 15.60 2.77
C GLN A 93 4.24 14.77 2.97
N THR A 94 4.11 13.57 3.53
CA THR A 94 5.24 12.64 3.73
C THR A 94 4.76 11.21 3.69
N VAL A 95 5.67 10.32 3.29
CA VAL A 95 5.51 8.88 3.43
C VAL A 95 6.68 8.35 4.26
N GLN A 96 6.39 7.48 5.23
CA GLN A 96 7.40 6.80 6.03
C GLN A 96 7.28 5.29 5.84
N ARG A 97 8.44 4.61 5.78
CA ARG A 97 8.49 3.15 5.79
C ARG A 97 8.03 2.59 7.14
N GLY A 98 7.15 1.61 7.09
CA GLY A 98 6.68 0.86 8.24
C GLY A 98 7.17 -0.59 8.25
N ALA A 99 6.43 -1.44 8.96
CA ALA A 99 6.72 -2.85 9.13
C ALA A 99 6.86 -3.59 7.78
N PHE A 100 7.70 -4.62 7.79
CA PHE A 100 7.87 -5.58 6.70
C PHE A 100 7.47 -6.95 7.19
N MET A 101 6.57 -7.61 6.48
CA MET A 101 6.14 -8.97 6.83
C MET A 101 6.05 -9.82 5.57
N GLN A 102 6.28 -11.11 5.73
CA GLN A 102 6.25 -12.06 4.63
C GLN A 102 5.60 -13.35 5.09
N SER A 103 4.80 -13.95 4.22
CA SER A 103 4.19 -15.24 4.47
C SER A 103 4.09 -16.06 3.19
N ARG A 104 3.90 -17.36 3.38
CA ARG A 104 3.64 -18.30 2.29
C ARG A 104 2.53 -19.26 2.69
N GLU A 105 1.79 -19.73 1.70
CA GLU A 105 0.72 -20.70 1.87
C GLU A 105 0.80 -21.73 0.75
N GLU A 106 0.81 -23.02 1.10
CA GLU A 106 0.76 -24.11 0.14
C GLU A 106 -0.70 -24.49 -0.12
N GLN A 107 -1.08 -24.58 -1.40
CA GLN A 107 -2.41 -25.02 -1.84
C GLN A 107 -2.37 -26.46 -2.37
N THR A 108 -3.54 -27.09 -2.48
CA THR A 108 -3.72 -28.49 -2.89
C THR A 108 -3.06 -28.85 -4.22
N ASP A 109 -2.91 -27.89 -5.14
CA ASP A 109 -2.36 -28.10 -6.48
C ASP A 109 -0.84 -27.87 -6.58
N LYS A 110 -0.10 -28.05 -5.47
CA LYS A 110 1.34 -27.73 -5.35
C LYS A 110 1.68 -26.27 -5.66
N ARG A 111 0.69 -25.39 -5.68
CA ARG A 111 0.86 -23.95 -5.81
C ARG A 111 1.26 -23.38 -4.45
N VAL A 112 2.28 -22.53 -4.44
CA VAL A 112 2.67 -21.75 -3.26
C VAL A 112 2.28 -20.30 -3.49
N ILE A 113 1.42 -19.75 -2.63
CA ILE A 113 1.09 -18.33 -2.65
C ILE A 113 2.07 -17.60 -1.76
N PHE A 114 2.89 -16.72 -2.34
CA PHE A 114 3.77 -15.83 -1.59
C PHE A 114 3.09 -14.49 -1.35
N ARG A 115 3.23 -13.97 -0.14
CA ARG A 115 2.74 -12.64 0.24
C ARG A 115 3.90 -11.85 0.84
N VAL A 116 4.16 -10.68 0.26
CA VAL A 116 5.08 -9.69 0.81
C VAL A 116 4.26 -8.48 1.21
N MET A 117 4.38 -8.03 2.45
CA MET A 117 3.56 -6.96 3.04
C MET A 117 4.46 -5.83 3.52
N ARG A 118 4.08 -4.61 3.17
CA ARG A 118 4.74 -3.37 3.62
C ARG A 118 3.71 -2.42 4.19
N ASP A 119 3.96 -1.97 5.42
CA ASP A 119 3.24 -0.82 5.95
C ASP A 119 3.89 0.48 5.44
N PHE A 120 3.06 1.44 5.10
CA PHE A 120 3.42 2.83 4.85
C PHE A 120 2.64 3.72 5.81
N VAL A 121 3.32 4.69 6.43
CA VAL A 121 2.67 5.73 7.22
C VAL A 121 2.64 7.01 6.39
N LEU A 122 1.44 7.41 5.96
CA LEU A 122 1.21 8.54 5.06
C LEU A 122 0.65 9.70 5.87
N THR A 123 1.26 10.89 5.74
CA THR A 123 0.68 12.13 6.26
C THR A 123 0.08 12.91 5.10
N TYR A 124 -1.23 13.19 5.15
CA TYR A 124 -1.95 13.85 4.05
C TYR A 124 -3.18 14.64 4.55
N PRO A 125 -3.67 15.64 3.79
CA PRO A 125 -4.92 16.32 4.09
C PRO A 125 -6.15 15.39 3.93
N GLU A 126 -7.05 15.39 4.91
CA GLU A 126 -8.25 14.54 4.95
C GLU A 126 -9.14 14.71 3.71
N ASP A 127 -9.36 15.96 3.29
CA ASP A 127 -10.30 16.34 2.24
C ASP A 127 -9.59 17.11 1.11
N ALA A 128 -8.54 16.52 0.53
CA ALA A 128 -8.00 17.09 -0.70
C ALA A 128 -8.91 16.76 -1.88
N THR A 129 -9.48 17.81 -2.45
CA THR A 129 -10.12 17.85 -3.79
C THR A 129 -9.16 18.38 -4.82
#